data_AF-A0A6P5GCC5-F1
#
_entry.id   AF-A0A6P5GCC5-F1
#
_cell.length_a   1.000
_cell.length_b   1.000
_cell.length_c   1.000
_cell.angle_alpha   90.00
_cell.angle_beta   90.00
_cell.angle_gamma   90.00
#
_symmetry.space_group_name_H-M   'P 1'
#
loop_
_entity.id
_entity.type
_entity.pdbx_description
1 polymer ?
#
loop_
_entity_poly.entity_id
_entity_poly.type
_entity_poly.pdbx_seq_one_letter_code
_entity_poly.pdbx_strand_id
1 'polypeptide(L)'
;MLSFSHLSISFLLFLFLFLSSPIHVLSHTKHLRPGPDPNPNPNPDPFPANATRAQLIEERFTRWVRFIGGLRHSAFQGGLNKPFPSRTVTVDKNPKFGDFTSIQSAVDSLPLINLARVVVRVNAGVYTEKVSISAMRAFITIEGAGADKTVVQWGDTAETLGQKGQPIGTFNSATFAVNSPFFIAKNITFKNTSPVPAPGAAGKQAVALRISGDTAAFVGCRFLGAQDTLYDHVGRHFYKDCYIEGSVDFIFGNALSLYEGCHVHAIARDYGALTAQNRMSLLEDTGFSFVNCRVTGSGALYLGRAWGTFSRVIFAYTYMDNIIVPRGWHNWGDPYREIWTQTQKQKQKRKQK
;
A
#
# COMPACT_ATOMS: atom_id res chain seq x y z
N MET A 1 -51.31 15.07 -46.52
CA MET A 1 -50.65 16.31 -47.00
C MET A 1 -51.24 17.48 -46.25
N LEU A 2 -50.38 18.31 -45.63
CA LEU A 2 -50.66 19.52 -44.81
C LEU A 2 -51.32 19.21 -43.44
N SER A 3 -50.92 19.74 -42.28
CA SER A 3 -49.99 20.83 -41.93
C SER A 3 -49.42 20.61 -40.51
N PHE A 4 -48.26 21.21 -40.28
CA PHE A 4 -47.37 21.13 -39.12
C PHE A 4 -47.83 21.96 -37.88
N SER A 5 -47.12 21.66 -36.78
CA SER A 5 -46.72 22.57 -35.69
C SER A 5 -47.73 22.94 -34.60
N HIS A 6 -47.69 22.18 -33.49
CA HIS A 6 -47.81 22.71 -32.13
C HIS A 6 -47.31 21.66 -31.12
N LEU A 7 -45.98 21.46 -31.04
CA LEU A 7 -45.36 20.84 -29.86
C LEU A 7 -43.85 21.13 -29.79
N SER A 8 -43.44 22.41 -29.87
CA SER A 8 -42.02 22.79 -29.77
C SER A 8 -41.80 24.17 -29.18
N ILE A 9 -42.41 24.48 -28.03
CA ILE A 9 -42.13 25.75 -27.32
C ILE A 9 -41.83 25.57 -25.82
N SER A 10 -42.32 24.53 -25.13
CA SER A 10 -42.00 24.34 -23.70
C SER A 10 -40.68 23.60 -23.41
N PHE A 11 -40.06 22.91 -24.38
CA PHE A 11 -38.80 22.17 -24.14
C PHE A 11 -37.54 22.99 -24.48
N LEU A 12 -37.67 24.10 -25.20
CA LEU A 12 -36.56 24.98 -25.58
C LEU A 12 -36.28 26.10 -24.56
N LEU A 13 -37.23 26.42 -23.67
CA LEU A 13 -37.04 27.42 -22.61
C LEU A 13 -36.27 26.90 -21.39
N PHE A 14 -36.18 25.58 -21.20
CA PHE A 14 -35.36 24.98 -20.15
C PHE A 14 -33.89 24.76 -20.57
N LEU A 15 -33.60 24.79 -21.88
CA LEU A 15 -32.24 24.62 -22.41
C LEU A 15 -31.47 25.95 -22.53
N PHE A 16 -32.15 27.10 -22.50
CA PHE A 16 -31.52 28.41 -22.65
C PHE A 16 -31.13 29.10 -21.33
N LEU A 17 -31.57 28.59 -20.17
CA LEU A 17 -31.18 29.11 -18.86
C LEU A 17 -29.90 28.47 -18.28
N PHE A 18 -29.29 27.51 -18.98
CA PHE A 18 -28.02 26.88 -18.57
C PHE A 18 -26.81 27.22 -19.46
N LEU A 19 -26.97 28.10 -20.45
CA LEU A 19 -25.91 28.44 -21.42
C LEU A 19 -25.43 29.90 -21.40
N SER A 20 -25.83 30.68 -20.39
CA SER A 20 -25.35 32.05 -20.20
C SER A 20 -24.96 32.29 -18.75
N SER A 21 -23.86 31.66 -18.34
CA SER A 21 -23.01 32.13 -17.27
C SER A 21 -21.57 31.81 -17.67
N PRO A 22 -20.70 32.79 -17.90
CA PRO A 22 -19.30 32.51 -18.13
C PRO A 22 -18.73 31.98 -16.81
N ILE A 23 -18.63 30.66 -16.66
CA ILE A 23 -17.76 30.10 -15.64
C ILE A 23 -16.35 30.35 -16.14
N HIS A 24 -15.83 31.53 -15.79
CA HIS A 24 -14.39 31.74 -15.74
C HIS A 24 -13.82 30.68 -14.80
N VAL A 25 -13.21 29.64 -15.37
CA VAL A 25 -12.28 28.80 -14.61
C VAL A 25 -11.06 29.67 -14.34
N LEU A 26 -11.13 30.41 -13.24
CA LEU A 26 -9.98 31.07 -12.65
C LEU A 26 -9.03 29.97 -12.17
N SER A 27 -8.05 29.65 -13.03
CA SER A 27 -6.77 29.09 -12.62
C SER A 27 -6.17 30.01 -11.56
N HIS A 28 -6.44 29.73 -10.30
CA HIS A 28 -5.73 30.32 -9.18
C HIS A 28 -4.64 29.36 -8.73
N THR A 29 -3.54 29.29 -9.46
CA THR A 29 -2.24 29.02 -8.83
C THR A 29 -1.86 30.25 -8.02
N LYS A 30 -2.49 30.45 -6.85
CA LYS A 30 -1.91 31.32 -5.84
C LYS A 30 -0.59 30.69 -5.42
N HIS A 31 0.50 31.29 -5.89
CA HIS A 31 1.81 31.10 -5.30
C HIS A 31 1.69 31.42 -3.81
N LEU A 32 1.64 30.38 -2.97
CA LEU A 32 1.67 30.53 -1.53
C LEU A 32 3.12 30.81 -1.14
N ARG A 33 3.48 32.09 -1.05
CA ARG A 33 4.61 32.53 -0.23
C ARG A 33 4.15 32.48 1.23
N PRO A 34 4.96 31.94 2.17
CA PRO A 34 4.68 32.09 3.60
C PRO A 34 4.62 33.58 3.94
N GLY A 35 3.53 34.02 4.57
CA GLY A 35 3.45 35.35 5.16
C GLY A 35 4.44 35.48 6.35
N PRO A 36 4.81 36.70 6.75
CA PRO A 36 5.70 36.90 7.88
C PRO A 36 5.03 36.43 9.18
N ASP A 37 5.81 35.71 9.98
CA ASP A 37 5.43 35.20 11.30
C ASP A 37 5.22 36.37 12.28
N PRO A 38 4.07 36.46 12.98
CA PRO A 38 3.82 37.53 13.95
C PRO A 38 4.60 37.36 15.27
N ASN A 39 5.51 36.39 15.42
CA ASN A 39 6.31 36.24 16.63
C ASN A 39 7.80 35.94 16.37
N PRO A 40 8.71 36.93 16.48
CA PRO A 40 10.14 36.72 16.26
C PRO A 40 10.78 36.18 17.55
N ASN A 41 10.62 34.89 17.83
CA ASN A 41 11.38 34.23 18.89
C ASN A 41 12.32 33.18 18.27
N PRO A 42 13.66 33.31 18.39
CA PRO A 42 14.60 32.47 17.65
C PRO A 42 14.73 31.03 18.17
N ASN A 43 13.99 30.65 19.22
CA ASN A 43 13.90 29.27 19.70
C ASN A 43 12.60 29.05 20.51
N PRO A 44 11.48 28.66 19.87
CA PRO A 44 10.35 28.10 20.60
C PRO A 44 10.65 26.62 20.86
N ASP A 45 10.70 26.24 22.13
CA ASP A 45 10.82 24.83 22.53
C ASP A 45 9.61 24.06 21.97
N PRO A 46 9.77 23.06 21.08
CA PRO A 46 8.63 22.60 20.27
C PRO A 46 7.66 21.65 20.99
N PHE A 47 7.83 21.40 22.30
CA PHE A 47 7.23 20.22 22.94
C PHE A 47 6.68 20.48 24.36
N PRO A 48 5.48 19.97 24.69
CA PRO A 48 5.07 19.78 26.07
C PRO A 48 5.81 18.57 26.69
N ALA A 49 6.30 18.72 27.92
CA ALA A 49 7.33 17.89 28.54
C ALA A 49 7.02 16.40 28.80
N ASN A 50 5.83 15.87 28.45
CA ASN A 50 5.37 14.55 28.95
C ASN A 50 4.61 13.65 27.94
N ALA A 51 4.72 13.89 26.62
CA ALA A 51 4.07 13.01 25.63
C ALA A 51 4.90 11.73 25.34
N THR A 52 4.27 10.56 25.44
CA THR A 52 4.91 9.28 25.05
C THR A 52 5.12 9.21 23.52
N ARG A 53 6.10 8.41 23.07
CA ARG A 53 6.39 8.22 21.63
C ARG A 53 5.16 7.75 20.83
N ALA A 54 4.25 7.00 21.45
CA ALA A 54 2.99 6.55 20.84
C ALA A 54 2.01 7.71 20.61
N GLN A 55 1.82 8.57 21.63
CA GLN A 55 1.00 9.79 21.51
C GLN A 55 1.56 10.73 20.43
N LEU A 56 2.89 10.79 20.29
CA LEU A 56 3.54 11.60 19.25
C LEU A 56 3.24 11.09 17.83
N ILE A 57 3.16 9.77 17.64
CA ILE A 57 2.79 9.14 16.36
C ILE A 57 1.31 9.40 16.06
N GLU A 58 0.43 9.28 17.06
CA GLU A 58 -1.00 9.56 16.90
C GLU A 58 -1.29 11.02 16.58
N GLU A 59 -0.60 11.97 17.21
CA GLU A 59 -0.73 13.39 16.91
C GLU A 59 -0.24 13.73 15.49
N ARG A 60 0.87 13.12 15.04
CA ARG A 60 1.39 13.31 13.69
C ARG A 60 0.45 12.73 12.64
N PHE A 61 -0.07 11.53 12.89
CA PHE A 61 -1.10 10.92 12.06
C PHE A 61 -2.36 11.80 11.98
N THR A 62 -2.85 12.31 13.12
CA THR A 62 -4.04 13.17 13.17
C THR A 62 -3.82 14.51 12.45
N ARG A 63 -2.63 15.11 12.58
CA ARG A 63 -2.26 16.31 11.81
C ARG A 63 -2.20 16.04 10.32
N TRP A 64 -1.63 14.91 9.92
CA TRP A 64 -1.58 14.50 8.52
C TRP A 64 -2.99 14.29 7.95
N VAL A 65 -3.87 13.60 8.68
CA VAL A 65 -5.29 13.44 8.32
C VAL A 65 -6.00 14.79 8.17
N ARG A 66 -5.71 15.78 9.03
CA ARG A 66 -6.27 17.13 8.90
C ARG A 66 -5.68 17.90 7.72
N PHE A 67 -4.37 17.75 7.46
CA PHE A 67 -3.62 18.44 6.40
C PHE A 67 -4.00 17.96 5.00
N ILE A 68 -4.23 16.66 4.82
CA ILE A 68 -4.64 16.05 3.54
C ILE A 68 -6.09 16.42 3.15
N GLY A 69 -6.79 17.17 3.99
CA GLY A 69 -8.17 17.58 3.76
C GLY A 69 -9.10 16.73 4.62
N GLY A 70 -9.95 17.40 5.39
CA GLY A 70 -10.91 16.75 6.29
C GLY A 70 -11.72 15.66 5.59
N LEU A 71 -12.22 14.72 6.39
CA LEU A 71 -12.97 13.50 6.06
C LEU A 71 -14.20 13.63 5.11
N ARG A 72 -14.35 14.73 4.37
CA ARG A 72 -15.39 14.97 3.36
C ARG A 72 -15.30 14.08 2.12
N HIS A 73 -14.25 13.26 1.98
CA HIS A 73 -14.17 12.20 0.96
C HIS A 73 -14.36 10.78 1.53
N SER A 74 -14.62 10.65 2.83
CA SER A 74 -14.96 9.35 3.42
C SER A 74 -16.47 9.26 3.59
N ALA A 75 -17.12 8.37 2.83
CA ALA A 75 -18.49 7.95 3.11
C ALA A 75 -18.62 7.22 4.48
N PHE A 76 -17.50 6.96 5.15
CA PHE A 76 -17.43 6.36 6.47
C PHE A 76 -17.22 7.45 7.53
N GLN A 77 -18.14 7.55 8.48
CA GLN A 77 -17.88 8.16 9.79
C GLN A 77 -16.61 7.54 10.38
N GLY A 78 -15.81 8.35 11.10
CA GLY A 78 -14.60 7.89 11.75
C GLY A 78 -14.89 6.61 12.54
N GLY A 79 -14.29 5.50 12.10
CA GLY A 79 -14.50 4.21 12.76
C GLY A 79 -14.15 4.36 14.23
N LEU A 80 -15.06 3.97 15.11
CA LEU A 80 -14.76 3.69 16.51
C LEU A 80 -13.86 2.46 16.55
N ASN A 81 -12.61 2.61 16.09
CA ASN A 81 -11.53 1.70 16.42
C ASN A 81 -11.35 1.84 17.94
N LYS A 82 -12.12 1.07 18.72
CA LYS A 82 -11.81 0.90 20.14
C LYS A 82 -10.38 0.35 20.17
N PRO A 83 -9.40 1.12 20.69
CA PRO A 83 -7.98 0.81 20.57
C PRO A 83 -7.57 -0.41 21.42
N PHE A 84 -8.49 -0.91 22.25
CA PHE A 84 -8.31 -2.10 23.06
C PHE A 84 -8.88 -3.33 22.34
N PRO A 85 -8.11 -4.44 22.27
CA PRO A 85 -8.62 -5.68 21.73
C PRO A 85 -9.81 -6.15 22.58
N SER A 86 -10.90 -6.54 21.93
CA SER A 86 -12.00 -7.22 22.64
C SER A 86 -11.62 -8.64 23.01
N ARG A 87 -10.68 -9.23 22.27
CA ARG A 87 -10.20 -10.60 22.45
C ARG A 87 -8.77 -10.72 21.93
N THR A 88 -7.98 -11.53 22.63
CA THR A 88 -6.66 -11.97 22.17
C THR A 88 -6.67 -13.49 22.09
N VAL A 89 -6.10 -14.05 21.02
CA VAL A 89 -5.80 -15.49 20.90
C VAL A 89 -4.32 -15.65 20.59
N THR A 90 -3.71 -16.73 21.10
CA THR A 90 -2.27 -16.99 20.99
C THR A 90 -2.00 -18.17 20.06
N VAL A 91 -1.04 -18.00 19.17
CA VAL A 91 -0.55 -19.04 18.26
C VAL A 91 0.87 -19.40 18.65
N ASP A 92 1.11 -20.67 18.98
CA ASP A 92 2.43 -21.21 19.30
C ASP A 92 2.57 -22.61 18.72
N LYS A 93 3.72 -22.93 18.12
CA LYS A 93 3.98 -24.26 17.56
C LYS A 93 3.90 -25.37 18.61
N ASN A 94 4.18 -25.03 19.87
CA ASN A 94 3.98 -25.91 21.01
C ASN A 94 2.55 -25.71 21.56
N PRO A 95 1.69 -26.75 21.50
CA PRO A 95 0.30 -26.65 21.95
C PRO A 95 0.15 -26.36 23.45
N LYS A 96 1.23 -26.46 24.25
CA LYS A 96 1.23 -26.07 25.67
C LYS A 96 1.24 -24.55 25.89
N PHE A 97 1.64 -23.76 24.88
CA PHE A 97 1.88 -22.32 25.02
C PHE A 97 1.00 -21.45 24.12
N GLY A 98 0.14 -22.06 23.30
CA GLY A 98 -0.78 -21.35 22.41
C GLY A 98 -2.18 -21.97 22.43
N ASP A 99 -3.19 -21.14 22.16
CA ASP A 99 -4.56 -21.58 21.92
C ASP A 99 -4.66 -22.37 20.60
N PHE A 100 -3.75 -22.08 19.66
CA PHE A 100 -3.65 -22.69 18.34
C PHE A 100 -2.19 -22.95 17.98
N THR A 101 -1.96 -23.94 17.10
CA THR A 101 -0.63 -24.24 16.56
C THR A 101 -0.37 -23.68 15.17
N SER A 102 -1.39 -23.12 14.51
CA SER A 102 -1.29 -22.46 13.21
C SER A 102 -2.05 -21.14 13.19
N ILE A 103 -1.60 -20.21 12.33
CA ILE A 103 -2.24 -18.91 12.18
C ILE A 103 -3.62 -19.06 11.53
N GLN A 104 -3.75 -19.93 10.53
CA GLN A 104 -5.01 -20.17 9.85
C GLN A 104 -6.09 -20.70 10.81
N SER A 105 -5.76 -21.65 11.69
CA SER A 105 -6.74 -22.19 12.66
C SER A 105 -7.21 -21.13 13.67
N ALA A 106 -6.30 -20.25 14.12
CA ALA A 106 -6.67 -19.12 14.97
C ALA A 106 -7.64 -18.15 14.26
N VAL A 107 -7.39 -17.84 12.99
CA VAL A 107 -8.28 -17.01 12.16
C VAL A 107 -9.64 -17.69 11.94
N ASP A 108 -9.64 -18.99 11.68
CA ASP A 108 -10.86 -19.76 11.42
C ASP A 108 -11.75 -19.88 12.66
N SER A 109 -11.16 -19.83 13.86
CA SER A 109 -11.90 -19.80 15.14
C SER A 109 -12.70 -18.51 15.37
N LEU A 110 -12.43 -17.46 14.59
CA LEU A 110 -13.10 -16.17 14.74
C LEU A 110 -14.46 -16.17 14.04
N PRO A 111 -15.45 -15.46 14.60
CA PRO A 111 -16.77 -15.35 13.99
C PRO A 111 -16.66 -14.77 12.58
N LEU A 112 -17.49 -15.28 11.66
CA LEU A 112 -17.52 -14.83 10.27
C LEU A 112 -17.77 -13.33 10.16
N ILE A 113 -18.68 -12.79 10.99
CA ILE A 113 -18.94 -11.36 11.12
C ILE A 113 -18.30 -10.91 12.42
N ASN A 114 -17.17 -10.21 12.30
CA ASN A 114 -16.44 -9.71 13.46
C ASN A 114 -16.64 -8.20 13.58
N LEU A 115 -17.20 -7.76 14.71
CA LEU A 115 -17.53 -6.35 14.98
C LEU A 115 -16.54 -5.64 15.89
N ALA A 116 -15.58 -6.38 16.46
CA ALA A 116 -14.62 -5.86 17.42
C ALA A 116 -13.22 -6.39 17.14
N ARG A 117 -12.19 -5.62 17.52
CA ARG A 117 -10.81 -5.96 17.20
C ARG A 117 -10.35 -7.22 17.93
N VAL A 118 -9.92 -8.22 17.17
CA VAL A 118 -9.28 -9.43 17.70
C VAL A 118 -7.80 -9.38 17.38
N VAL A 119 -6.97 -9.65 18.39
CA VAL A 119 -5.52 -9.78 18.23
C VAL A 119 -5.15 -11.26 18.23
N VAL A 120 -4.53 -11.72 17.14
CA VAL A 120 -3.87 -13.01 17.03
C VAL A 120 -2.39 -12.77 17.33
N ARG A 121 -1.95 -13.08 18.55
CA ARG A 121 -0.52 -13.04 18.93
C ARG A 121 0.15 -14.29 18.41
N VAL A 122 1.21 -14.13 17.62
CA VAL A 122 1.95 -15.24 17.03
C VAL A 122 3.34 -15.26 17.66
N ASN A 123 3.61 -16.32 18.42
CA ASN A 123 4.89 -16.47 19.10
C ASN A 123 6.04 -16.69 18.10
N ALA A 124 7.27 -16.68 18.61
CA ALA A 124 8.46 -16.88 17.78
C ALA A 124 8.42 -18.26 17.11
N GLY A 125 8.75 -18.31 15.83
CA GLY A 125 8.74 -19.54 15.06
C GLY A 125 8.58 -19.32 13.56
N VAL A 126 8.90 -20.38 12.81
CA VAL A 126 8.61 -20.48 11.38
C VAL A 126 7.34 -21.33 11.20
N TYR A 127 6.31 -20.69 10.67
CA TYR A 127 5.00 -21.24 10.36
C TYR A 127 4.93 -21.47 8.85
N THR A 128 4.97 -22.74 8.42
CA THR A 128 4.90 -23.10 7.00
C THR A 128 3.46 -23.47 6.66
N GLU A 129 2.68 -22.46 6.29
CA GLU A 129 1.25 -22.57 6.02
C GLU A 129 0.80 -21.47 5.05
N LYS A 130 -0.29 -21.71 4.31
CA LYS A 130 -1.02 -20.64 3.62
C LYS A 130 -2.07 -20.08 4.57
N VAL A 131 -2.16 -18.76 4.62
CA VAL A 131 -3.19 -18.07 5.39
C VAL A 131 -4.08 -17.25 4.48
N SER A 132 -5.40 -17.37 4.64
CA SER A 132 -6.40 -16.59 3.93
C SER A 132 -7.43 -16.03 4.89
N ILE A 133 -7.57 -14.71 4.90
CA ILE A 133 -8.57 -14.00 5.69
C ILE A 133 -9.70 -13.56 4.75
N SER A 134 -10.89 -14.10 4.98
CA SER A 134 -12.11 -13.75 4.24
C SER A 134 -12.52 -12.29 4.45
N ALA A 135 -13.14 -11.69 3.44
CA ALA A 135 -13.63 -10.32 3.47
C ALA A 135 -14.66 -10.04 4.58
N MET A 136 -15.33 -11.08 5.08
CA MET A 136 -16.33 -10.93 6.16
C MET A 136 -15.69 -10.73 7.55
N ARG A 137 -14.42 -11.12 7.73
CA ARG A 137 -13.75 -11.16 9.04
C ARG A 137 -12.97 -9.87 9.35
N ALA A 138 -13.67 -8.75 9.48
CA ALA A 138 -13.08 -7.42 9.75
C ALA A 138 -12.29 -7.35 11.07
N PHE A 139 -11.48 -6.29 11.23
CA PHE A 139 -10.81 -5.93 12.51
C PHE A 139 -9.86 -6.99 13.09
N ILE A 140 -9.18 -7.76 12.24
CA ILE A 140 -8.15 -8.71 12.69
C ILE A 140 -6.80 -7.99 12.82
N THR A 141 -6.08 -8.26 13.90
CA THR A 141 -4.69 -7.86 14.09
C THR A 141 -3.81 -9.10 14.21
N ILE A 142 -2.78 -9.24 13.39
CA ILE A 142 -1.73 -10.25 13.55
C ILE A 142 -0.52 -9.57 14.20
N GLU A 143 -0.08 -10.05 15.34
CA GLU A 143 1.05 -9.48 16.09
C GLU A 143 2.10 -10.56 16.35
N GLY A 144 3.24 -10.48 15.66
CA GLY A 144 4.37 -11.38 15.89
C GLY A 144 5.22 -10.98 17.10
N ALA A 145 6.04 -11.91 17.58
CA ALA A 145 7.00 -11.69 18.68
C ALA A 145 8.23 -10.84 18.27
N GLY A 146 8.30 -10.42 17.00
CA GLY A 146 9.44 -9.76 16.38
C GLY A 146 9.53 -10.20 14.93
N ALA A 147 9.74 -9.28 13.99
CA ALA A 147 9.72 -9.63 12.57
C ALA A 147 10.90 -10.53 12.17
N ASP A 148 12.00 -10.48 12.91
CA ASP A 148 13.14 -11.39 12.82
C ASP A 148 12.89 -12.78 13.44
N LYS A 149 11.85 -12.92 14.28
CA LYS A 149 11.58 -14.12 15.09
C LYS A 149 10.33 -14.89 14.65
N THR A 150 9.35 -14.20 14.07
CA THR A 150 8.08 -14.79 13.65
C THR A 150 7.95 -14.69 12.13
N VAL A 151 7.95 -15.84 11.46
CA VAL A 151 7.90 -15.95 9.99
C VAL A 151 6.75 -16.85 9.59
N VAL A 152 5.84 -16.35 8.74
CA VAL A 152 4.90 -17.18 7.99
C VAL A 152 5.41 -17.33 6.56
N GLN A 153 5.49 -18.57 6.07
CA GLN A 153 6.08 -18.86 4.77
C GLN A 153 5.32 -19.92 3.97
N TRP A 154 5.31 -19.76 2.65
CA TRP A 154 4.86 -20.76 1.69
C TRP A 154 5.71 -20.65 0.40
N GLY A 155 5.45 -21.50 -0.61
CA GLY A 155 6.31 -21.62 -1.81
C GLY A 155 5.56 -21.68 -3.13
N ASP A 156 4.32 -21.20 -3.17
CA ASP A 156 3.54 -21.22 -4.40
C ASP A 156 4.03 -20.16 -5.39
N THR A 157 3.99 -20.52 -6.67
CA THR A 157 4.18 -19.61 -7.80
C THR A 157 2.88 -19.55 -8.61
N ALA A 158 2.79 -18.61 -9.56
CA ALA A 158 1.66 -18.55 -10.48
C ALA A 158 1.47 -19.85 -11.29
N GLU A 159 2.55 -20.59 -11.55
CA GLU A 159 2.56 -21.87 -12.26
C GLU A 159 2.19 -23.07 -11.37
N THR A 160 2.19 -22.92 -10.04
CA THR A 160 1.80 -24.02 -9.14
C THR A 160 0.42 -24.55 -9.52
N LEU A 161 0.29 -25.87 -9.66
CA LEU A 161 -0.97 -26.50 -10.05
C LEU A 161 -1.94 -26.55 -8.86
N GLY A 162 -3.16 -26.05 -9.07
CA GLY A 162 -4.25 -26.16 -8.12
C GLY A 162 -4.95 -27.52 -8.20
N GLN A 163 -6.03 -27.69 -7.41
CA GLN A 163 -6.80 -28.93 -7.33
C GLN A 163 -7.35 -29.42 -8.68
N LYS A 164 -7.60 -28.52 -9.62
CA LYS A 164 -8.10 -28.83 -10.98
C LYS A 164 -6.98 -29.10 -11.99
N GLY A 165 -5.73 -29.23 -11.54
CA GLY A 165 -4.56 -29.43 -12.39
C GLY A 165 -4.17 -28.22 -13.24
N GLN A 166 -4.71 -27.03 -12.94
CA GLN A 166 -4.44 -25.78 -13.66
C GLN A 166 -3.56 -24.85 -12.82
N PRO A 167 -2.70 -24.02 -13.44
CA PRO A 167 -1.95 -22.98 -12.75
C PRO A 167 -2.86 -22.09 -11.90
N ILE A 168 -2.50 -21.88 -10.64
CA ILE A 168 -3.30 -21.07 -9.70
C ILE A 168 -3.23 -19.57 -10.01
N GLY A 169 -2.21 -19.12 -10.76
CA GLY A 169 -1.98 -17.73 -11.10
C GLY A 169 -1.42 -16.88 -9.95
N THR A 170 -0.91 -15.69 -10.29
CA THR A 170 -0.26 -14.78 -9.32
C THR A 170 -1.12 -14.49 -8.11
N PHE A 171 -2.42 -14.23 -8.31
CA PHE A 171 -3.35 -13.87 -7.24
C PHE A 171 -3.45 -14.93 -6.13
N ASN A 172 -3.42 -16.22 -6.51
CA ASN A 172 -3.55 -17.34 -5.59
C ASN A 172 -2.20 -17.86 -5.08
N SER A 173 -1.07 -17.38 -5.63
CA SER A 173 0.28 -17.72 -5.15
C SER A 173 0.63 -17.15 -3.77
N ALA A 174 -0.21 -16.23 -3.25
CA ALA A 174 0.01 -15.56 -1.97
C ALA A 174 0.19 -16.56 -0.81
N THR A 175 1.31 -16.42 -0.09
CA THR A 175 1.53 -17.09 1.21
C THR A 175 0.48 -16.61 2.23
N PHE A 176 0.28 -15.30 2.29
CA PHE A 176 -0.70 -14.68 3.18
C PHE A 176 -1.64 -13.78 2.37
N ALA A 177 -2.93 -14.13 2.32
CA ALA A 177 -3.95 -13.40 1.58
C ALA A 177 -4.95 -12.75 2.53
N VAL A 178 -5.03 -11.41 2.50
CA VAL A 178 -5.97 -10.64 3.31
C VAL A 178 -7.00 -10.00 2.42
N ASN A 179 -8.27 -10.38 2.59
CA ASN A 179 -9.40 -9.74 1.88
C ASN A 179 -10.27 -8.90 2.83
N SER A 180 -9.88 -8.84 4.11
CA SER A 180 -10.65 -8.25 5.20
C SER A 180 -10.28 -6.78 5.45
N PRO A 181 -11.27 -5.89 5.68
CA PRO A 181 -11.00 -4.50 6.02
C PRO A 181 -10.53 -4.32 7.47
N PHE A 182 -9.89 -3.18 7.74
CA PHE A 182 -9.37 -2.79 9.07
C PHE A 182 -8.31 -3.76 9.64
N PHE A 183 -7.64 -4.49 8.75
CA PHE A 183 -6.56 -5.42 9.08
C PHE A 183 -5.32 -4.69 9.59
N ILE A 184 -4.67 -5.25 10.60
CA ILE A 184 -3.38 -4.75 11.08
C ILE A 184 -2.39 -5.91 11.16
N ALA A 185 -1.16 -5.71 10.70
CA ALA A 185 -0.04 -6.60 11.00
C ALA A 185 1.06 -5.83 11.72
N LYS A 186 1.66 -6.47 12.73
CA LYS A 186 2.79 -5.91 13.50
C LYS A 186 3.88 -6.96 13.66
N ASN A 187 5.13 -6.53 13.48
CA ASN A 187 6.33 -7.28 13.91
C ASN A 187 6.35 -8.76 13.45
N ILE A 188 5.98 -9.03 12.19
CA ILE A 188 5.94 -10.37 11.60
C ILE A 188 6.52 -10.34 10.18
N THR A 189 7.14 -11.44 9.77
CA THR A 189 7.61 -11.65 8.40
C THR A 189 6.60 -12.48 7.59
N PHE A 190 6.23 -11.98 6.42
CA PHE A 190 5.54 -12.73 5.38
C PHE A 190 6.55 -13.10 4.30
N LYS A 191 6.67 -14.39 3.96
CA LYS A 191 7.69 -14.88 3.03
C LYS A 191 7.12 -15.81 1.98
N ASN A 192 7.42 -15.54 0.71
CA ASN A 192 7.37 -16.58 -0.32
C ASN A 192 8.79 -17.15 -0.50
N THR A 193 8.91 -18.47 -0.53
CA THR A 193 10.17 -19.20 -0.58
C THR A 193 10.65 -19.50 -2.01
N SER A 194 9.85 -19.15 -3.03
CA SER A 194 10.24 -19.28 -4.43
C SER A 194 11.53 -18.48 -4.71
N PRO A 195 12.52 -19.06 -5.40
CA PRO A 195 13.79 -18.39 -5.67
C PRO A 195 13.64 -17.24 -6.68
N VAL A 196 14.68 -16.40 -6.79
CA VAL A 196 14.76 -15.40 -7.86
C VAL A 196 14.71 -16.09 -9.22
N PRO A 197 13.69 -15.82 -10.06
CA PRO A 197 13.56 -16.48 -11.34
C PRO A 197 14.64 -16.04 -12.32
N ALA A 198 14.90 -16.87 -13.33
CA ALA A 198 15.70 -16.45 -14.47
C ALA A 198 14.99 -15.30 -15.22
N PRO A 199 15.75 -14.37 -15.82
CA PRO A 199 15.19 -13.31 -16.66
C PRO A 199 14.21 -13.86 -17.70
N GLY A 200 12.98 -13.31 -17.74
CA GLY A 200 11.96 -13.70 -18.71
C GLY A 200 11.22 -15.01 -18.43
N ALA A 201 11.48 -15.68 -17.30
CA ALA A 201 10.76 -16.91 -16.95
C ALA A 201 9.25 -16.67 -16.78
N ALA A 202 8.45 -17.50 -17.45
CA ALA A 202 7.00 -17.47 -17.35
C ALA A 202 6.51 -18.16 -16.05
N GLY A 203 5.42 -17.66 -15.47
CA GLY A 203 4.73 -18.29 -14.34
C GLY A 203 5.46 -18.27 -12.99
N LYS A 204 6.58 -17.56 -12.87
CA LYS A 204 7.41 -17.53 -11.64
C LYS A 204 7.04 -16.45 -10.63
N GLN A 205 5.96 -15.70 -10.87
CA GLN A 205 5.41 -14.74 -9.90
C GLN A 205 5.07 -15.48 -8.60
N ALA A 206 5.48 -14.93 -7.44
CA ALA A 206 5.41 -15.64 -6.17
C ALA A 206 5.15 -14.68 -5.01
N VAL A 207 3.87 -14.52 -4.66
CA VAL A 207 3.43 -13.50 -3.71
C VAL A 207 3.68 -13.93 -2.26
N ALA A 208 4.32 -13.08 -1.48
CA ALA A 208 4.50 -13.25 -0.03
C ALA A 208 3.27 -12.77 0.74
N LEU A 209 2.76 -11.59 0.40
CA LEU A 209 1.50 -11.08 0.96
C LEU A 209 0.66 -10.41 -0.12
N ARG A 210 -0.64 -10.72 -0.12
CA ARG A 210 -1.65 -9.98 -0.88
C ARG A 210 -2.62 -9.31 0.07
N ILE A 211 -2.90 -8.01 -0.15
CA ILE A 211 -3.91 -7.25 0.59
C ILE A 211 -4.94 -6.67 -0.39
N SER A 212 -6.19 -7.11 -0.23
CA SER A 212 -7.38 -6.63 -0.97
C SER A 212 -8.42 -5.99 -0.04
N GLY A 213 -8.11 -5.83 1.25
CA GLY A 213 -9.03 -5.32 2.26
C GLY A 213 -8.71 -3.87 2.60
N ASP A 214 -9.72 -3.01 2.60
CA ASP A 214 -9.53 -1.57 2.78
C ASP A 214 -9.16 -1.16 4.22
N THR A 215 -8.46 -0.04 4.37
CA THR A 215 -8.02 0.52 5.67
C THR A 215 -7.10 -0.43 6.44
N ALA A 216 -6.05 -0.93 5.79
CA ALA A 216 -5.07 -1.82 6.41
C ALA A 216 -3.80 -1.10 6.86
N ALA A 217 -3.15 -1.60 7.92
CA ALA A 217 -1.86 -1.09 8.38
C ALA A 217 -0.84 -2.20 8.66
N PHE A 218 0.41 -1.94 8.31
CA PHE A 218 1.55 -2.84 8.54
C PHE A 218 2.65 -2.05 9.25
N VAL A 219 3.08 -2.51 10.42
CA VAL A 219 4.07 -1.79 11.25
C VAL A 219 5.20 -2.71 11.67
N GLY A 220 6.43 -2.37 11.28
CA GLY A 220 7.60 -3.19 11.62
C GLY A 220 7.58 -4.58 10.97
N CYS A 221 6.82 -4.77 9.88
CA CYS A 221 6.71 -6.06 9.19
C CYS A 221 7.84 -6.25 8.17
N ARG A 222 8.10 -7.50 7.80
CA ARG A 222 8.98 -7.82 6.66
C ARG A 222 8.20 -8.57 5.58
N PHE A 223 8.48 -8.26 4.32
CA PHE A 223 7.90 -8.92 3.15
C PHE A 223 9.05 -9.45 2.31
N LEU A 224 9.20 -10.77 2.24
CA LEU A 224 10.35 -11.42 1.63
C LEU A 224 9.88 -12.28 0.45
N GLY A 225 10.45 -12.05 -0.72
CA GLY A 225 10.15 -12.82 -1.92
C GLY A 225 11.09 -12.42 -3.05
N ALA A 226 10.75 -12.85 -4.26
CA ALA A 226 11.50 -12.50 -5.46
C ALA A 226 10.64 -11.67 -6.42
N GLN A 227 9.99 -12.30 -7.39
CA GLN A 227 9.07 -11.63 -8.30
C GLN A 227 7.69 -11.52 -7.66
N ASP A 228 7.08 -10.33 -7.73
CA ASP A 228 5.72 -10.06 -7.24
C ASP A 228 5.56 -10.28 -5.71
N THR A 229 6.56 -9.88 -4.91
CA THR A 229 6.58 -10.12 -3.45
C THR A 229 5.36 -9.59 -2.70
N LEU A 230 5.04 -8.30 -2.83
CA LEU A 230 3.94 -7.62 -2.15
C LEU A 230 2.88 -7.22 -3.17
N TYR A 231 1.76 -7.95 -3.16
CA TYR A 231 0.59 -7.63 -3.97
C TYR A 231 -0.33 -6.68 -3.19
N ASP A 232 -0.01 -5.40 -3.30
CA ASP A 232 -0.76 -4.26 -2.79
C ASP A 232 -1.99 -3.98 -3.69
N HIS A 233 -2.92 -4.95 -3.68
CA HIS A 233 -3.88 -5.18 -4.75
C HIS A 233 -4.91 -4.05 -4.87
N VAL A 234 -5.69 -3.80 -3.82
CA VAL A 234 -6.74 -2.77 -3.78
C VAL A 234 -7.06 -2.37 -2.34
N GLY A 235 -7.39 -1.10 -2.13
CA GLY A 235 -7.73 -0.54 -0.82
C GLY A 235 -6.82 0.62 -0.44
N ARG A 236 -6.97 1.13 0.79
CA ARG A 236 -6.14 2.17 1.40
C ARG A 236 -5.23 1.54 2.44
N HIS A 237 -3.92 1.60 2.23
CA HIS A 237 -2.97 0.89 3.09
C HIS A 237 -1.85 1.80 3.60
N PHE A 238 -1.41 1.54 4.83
CA PHE A 238 -0.30 2.24 5.46
C PHE A 238 0.79 1.25 5.88
N TYR A 239 2.02 1.48 5.42
CA TYR A 239 3.19 0.69 5.76
C TYR A 239 4.18 1.57 6.51
N LYS A 240 4.52 1.21 7.74
CA LYS A 240 5.40 1.98 8.61
C LYS A 240 6.57 1.14 9.09
N ASP A 241 7.78 1.64 8.87
CA ASP A 241 9.03 1.02 9.36
C ASP A 241 9.15 -0.45 8.91
N CYS A 242 8.64 -0.77 7.72
CA CYS A 242 8.65 -2.12 7.15
C CYS A 242 9.91 -2.36 6.30
N TYR A 243 10.29 -3.63 6.18
CA TYR A 243 11.30 -4.09 5.22
C TYR A 243 10.62 -4.85 4.07
N ILE A 244 10.91 -4.49 2.81
CA ILE A 244 10.33 -5.14 1.64
C ILE A 244 11.45 -5.53 0.69
N GLU A 245 11.51 -6.81 0.32
CA GLU A 245 12.56 -7.38 -0.52
C GLU A 245 12.01 -8.07 -1.77
N GLY A 246 12.67 -7.87 -2.90
CA GLY A 246 12.33 -8.59 -4.12
C GLY A 246 13.17 -8.19 -5.33
N SER A 247 12.77 -8.69 -6.51
CA SER A 247 13.51 -8.52 -7.76
C SER A 247 12.70 -7.74 -8.81
N VAL A 248 11.72 -8.39 -9.43
CA VAL A 248 10.86 -7.81 -10.46
C VAL A 248 9.48 -7.52 -9.88
N ASP A 249 9.00 -6.30 -10.13
CA ASP A 249 7.67 -5.80 -9.76
C ASP A 249 7.27 -6.12 -8.31
N PHE A 250 8.23 -6.07 -7.40
CA PHE A 250 8.04 -6.69 -6.08
C PHE A 250 7.14 -5.90 -5.13
N ILE A 251 6.71 -4.70 -5.52
CA ILE A 251 5.56 -3.98 -4.96
C ILE A 251 4.60 -3.63 -6.11
N PHE A 252 3.44 -4.28 -6.19
CA PHE A 252 2.56 -4.13 -7.35
C PHE A 252 1.08 -4.16 -6.98
N GLY A 253 0.23 -3.62 -7.86
CA GLY A 253 -1.22 -3.55 -7.66
C GLY A 253 -1.79 -2.13 -7.89
N ASN A 254 -3.02 -1.91 -7.44
CA ASN A 254 -3.76 -0.66 -7.64
C ASN A 254 -4.27 -0.02 -6.34
N ALA A 255 -3.64 -0.28 -5.19
CA ALA A 255 -4.03 0.36 -3.95
C ALA A 255 -3.66 1.86 -3.90
N LEU A 256 -4.27 2.58 -2.95
CA LEU A 256 -3.82 3.90 -2.48
C LEU A 256 -2.98 3.69 -1.22
N SER A 257 -1.65 3.76 -1.36
CA SER A 257 -0.76 3.31 -0.29
C SER A 257 0.32 4.33 0.06
N LEU A 258 0.54 4.48 1.36
CA LEU A 258 1.65 5.24 1.93
C LEU A 258 2.65 4.28 2.59
N TYR A 259 3.88 4.32 2.11
CA TYR A 259 5.04 3.66 2.67
C TYR A 259 5.91 4.71 3.34
N GLU A 260 6.01 4.70 4.66
CA GLU A 260 6.74 5.69 5.44
C GLU A 260 7.85 5.05 6.26
N GLY A 261 9.09 5.53 6.12
CA GLY A 261 10.23 5.00 6.87
C GLY A 261 10.62 3.58 6.49
N CYS A 262 10.10 3.04 5.38
CA CYS A 262 10.35 1.68 4.96
C CYS A 262 11.74 1.51 4.33
N HIS A 263 12.31 0.33 4.50
CA HIS A 263 13.51 -0.11 3.78
C HIS A 263 13.10 -1.06 2.65
N VAL A 264 13.33 -0.62 1.42
CA VAL A 264 13.04 -1.36 0.21
C VAL A 264 14.36 -1.88 -0.38
N HIS A 265 14.50 -3.20 -0.49
CA HIS A 265 15.75 -3.87 -0.83
C HIS A 265 15.60 -4.75 -2.08
N ALA A 266 16.31 -4.39 -3.14
CA ALA A 266 16.32 -5.18 -4.36
C ALA A 266 17.34 -6.33 -4.29
N ILE A 267 16.91 -7.54 -4.65
CA ILE A 267 17.76 -8.72 -4.82
C ILE A 267 17.81 -9.17 -6.28
N ALA A 268 17.72 -8.20 -7.21
CA ALA A 268 17.81 -8.46 -8.63
C ALA A 268 19.23 -8.91 -9.00
N ARG A 269 19.33 -9.89 -9.91
CA ARG A 269 20.63 -10.37 -10.44
C ARG A 269 21.13 -9.46 -11.56
N ASP A 270 20.29 -9.27 -12.58
CA ASP A 270 20.63 -8.44 -13.75
C ASP A 270 19.86 -7.13 -13.72
N TYR A 271 18.53 -7.23 -13.88
CA TYR A 271 17.61 -6.10 -13.86
C TYR A 271 16.39 -6.41 -12.99
N GLY A 272 15.81 -5.36 -12.44
CA GLY A 272 14.62 -5.45 -11.58
C GLY A 272 13.75 -4.23 -11.70
N ALA A 273 12.60 -4.29 -11.05
CA ALA A 273 11.70 -3.16 -10.91
C ALA A 273 11.10 -3.14 -9.51
N LEU A 274 11.19 -1.98 -8.86
CA LEU A 274 10.68 -1.82 -7.50
C LEU A 274 9.15 -1.85 -7.49
N THR A 275 8.51 -1.02 -8.32
CA THR A 275 7.05 -1.00 -8.41
C THR A 275 6.48 -1.40 -9.77
N ALA A 276 5.29 -2.01 -9.77
CA ALA A 276 4.40 -2.07 -10.93
C ALA A 276 2.99 -1.63 -10.55
N GLN A 277 2.71 -0.33 -10.65
CA GLN A 277 1.43 0.24 -10.23
C GLN A 277 0.41 0.18 -11.40
N ASN A 278 -0.83 -0.20 -11.08
CA ASN A 278 -1.87 -0.57 -12.05
C ASN A 278 -3.06 0.38 -12.11
N ARG A 279 -2.83 1.68 -11.93
CA ARG A 279 -3.88 2.69 -12.10
C ARG A 279 -4.28 2.77 -13.57
N MET A 280 -5.58 2.61 -13.86
CA MET A 280 -6.10 2.47 -15.22
C MET A 280 -6.81 3.71 -15.75
N SER A 281 -7.10 4.71 -14.90
CA SER A 281 -7.74 5.95 -15.33
C SER A 281 -7.37 7.15 -14.43
N LEU A 282 -7.57 8.37 -14.96
CA LEU A 282 -7.43 9.61 -14.17
C LEU A 282 -8.46 9.73 -13.04
N LEU A 283 -9.58 9.01 -13.13
CA LEU A 283 -10.66 9.04 -12.14
C LEU A 283 -10.35 8.20 -10.91
N GLU A 284 -9.44 7.23 -11.01
CA GLU A 284 -8.97 6.46 -9.87
C GLU A 284 -8.08 7.34 -8.99
N ASP A 285 -8.31 7.35 -7.68
CA ASP A 285 -7.42 8.01 -6.72
C ASP A 285 -6.47 7.03 -6.04
N THR A 286 -5.79 6.21 -6.85
CA THR A 286 -4.86 5.16 -6.40
C THR A 286 -3.41 5.53 -6.70
N GLY A 287 -2.46 4.85 -6.08
CA GLY A 287 -1.04 5.11 -6.28
C GLY A 287 -0.19 4.78 -5.07
N PHE A 288 1.12 4.69 -5.28
CA PHE A 288 2.08 4.37 -4.22
C PHE A 288 2.92 5.60 -3.86
N SER A 289 2.98 5.94 -2.59
CA SER A 289 3.81 7.04 -2.08
C SER A 289 4.84 6.51 -1.09
N PHE A 290 6.12 6.74 -1.37
CA PHE A 290 7.24 6.36 -0.51
C PHE A 290 7.84 7.63 0.10
N VAL A 291 7.82 7.73 1.43
CA VAL A 291 8.22 8.93 2.18
C VAL A 291 9.25 8.57 3.24
N ASN A 292 10.39 9.25 3.26
CA ASN A 292 11.49 8.97 4.19
C ASN A 292 11.97 7.50 4.13
N CYS A 293 11.86 6.87 2.97
CA CYS A 293 12.26 5.48 2.77
C CYS A 293 13.74 5.37 2.42
N ARG A 294 14.23 4.13 2.35
CA ARG A 294 15.55 3.79 1.80
C ARG A 294 15.39 2.73 0.71
N VAL A 295 15.93 3.00 -0.48
CA VAL A 295 16.04 2.03 -1.58
C VAL A 295 17.49 1.60 -1.71
N THR A 296 17.74 0.29 -1.63
CA THR A 296 19.07 -0.34 -1.69
C THR A 296 18.98 -1.66 -2.43
N GLY A 297 20.10 -2.35 -2.64
CA GLY A 297 20.06 -3.70 -3.20
C GLY A 297 21.17 -3.98 -4.21
N SER A 298 20.90 -4.93 -5.09
CA SER A 298 21.75 -5.34 -6.20
C SER A 298 21.01 -5.27 -7.55
N GLY A 299 21.79 -5.34 -8.63
CA GLY A 299 21.28 -5.31 -10.00
C GLY A 299 20.91 -3.91 -10.50
N ALA A 300 20.52 -3.81 -11.77
CA ALA A 300 20.03 -2.58 -12.37
C ALA A 300 18.53 -2.41 -12.08
N LEU A 301 18.17 -1.45 -11.25
CA LEU A 301 16.81 -1.31 -10.73
C LEU A 301 16.06 -0.14 -11.39
N TYR A 302 14.89 -0.43 -11.98
CA TYR A 302 13.88 0.60 -12.25
C TYR A 302 13.12 0.94 -10.96
N LEU A 303 12.84 2.21 -10.72
CA LEU A 303 11.92 2.66 -9.66
C LEU A 303 10.52 2.11 -9.87
N GLY A 304 10.13 1.94 -11.14
CA GLY A 304 8.92 1.24 -11.46
C GLY A 304 8.69 1.06 -12.95
N ARG A 305 7.71 0.20 -13.26
CA ARG A 305 7.19 0.01 -14.60
C ARG A 305 5.68 0.30 -14.61
N ALA A 306 5.21 0.99 -15.64
CA ALA A 306 3.82 1.40 -15.75
C ALA A 306 2.92 0.23 -16.19
N TRP A 307 2.55 -0.66 -15.25
CA TRP A 307 1.64 -1.77 -15.54
C TRP A 307 0.26 -1.25 -15.98
N GLY A 308 -0.26 -0.25 -15.26
CA GLY A 308 -1.45 0.50 -15.66
C GLY A 308 -1.13 1.72 -16.52
N THR A 309 -2.08 2.12 -17.37
CA THR A 309 -1.93 3.24 -18.32
C THR A 309 -1.82 4.62 -17.64
N PHE A 310 -2.27 4.74 -16.39
CA PHE A 310 -2.18 5.95 -15.57
C PHE A 310 -1.38 5.71 -14.28
N SER A 311 -0.43 4.77 -14.34
CA SER A 311 0.43 4.37 -13.22
C SER A 311 0.96 5.57 -12.43
N ARG A 312 0.77 5.57 -11.11
CA ARG A 312 1.15 6.68 -10.22
C ARG A 312 2.00 6.21 -9.04
N VAL A 313 3.26 6.62 -9.03
CA VAL A 313 4.23 6.31 -7.96
C VAL A 313 5.06 7.55 -7.63
N ILE A 314 5.20 7.84 -6.33
CA ILE A 314 5.91 9.02 -5.82
C ILE A 314 6.96 8.56 -4.82
N PHE A 315 8.19 9.08 -4.95
CA PHE A 315 9.24 8.95 -3.95
C PHE A 315 9.61 10.34 -3.43
N ALA A 316 9.45 10.56 -2.13
CA ALA A 316 9.77 11.82 -1.45
C ALA A 316 10.73 11.57 -0.29
N TYR A 317 11.74 12.42 -0.15
CA TYR A 317 12.75 12.33 0.92
C TYR A 317 13.38 10.94 1.09
N THR A 318 13.45 10.18 -0.01
CA THR A 318 13.85 8.78 -0.01
C THR A 318 15.30 8.68 -0.47
N TYR A 319 16.14 8.03 0.33
CA TYR A 319 17.50 7.66 -0.09
C TYR A 319 17.41 6.58 -1.17
N MET A 320 18.20 6.70 -2.22
CA MET A 320 18.31 5.70 -3.28
C MET A 320 19.78 5.40 -3.55
N ASP A 321 20.13 4.12 -3.50
CA ASP A 321 21.47 3.66 -3.79
C ASP A 321 21.82 3.79 -5.28
N ASN A 322 23.09 3.62 -5.64
CA ASN A 322 23.58 3.76 -7.03
C ASN A 322 23.16 2.63 -7.99
N ILE A 323 22.17 1.82 -7.60
CA ILE A 323 21.58 0.74 -8.40
C ILE A 323 20.45 1.22 -9.32
N ILE A 324 19.93 2.43 -9.10
CA ILE A 324 18.82 2.97 -9.90
C ILE A 324 19.33 3.33 -11.30
N VAL A 325 18.73 2.73 -12.32
CA VAL A 325 19.07 3.03 -13.72
C VAL A 325 18.88 4.52 -14.01
N PRO A 326 19.74 5.18 -14.82
CA PRO A 326 19.66 6.63 -15.06
C PRO A 326 18.28 7.11 -15.56
N ARG A 327 17.61 6.27 -16.37
CA ARG A 327 16.25 6.51 -16.87
C ARG A 327 15.20 6.51 -15.76
N GLY A 328 15.43 5.80 -14.65
CA GLY A 328 14.54 5.67 -13.51
C GLY A 328 13.32 4.77 -13.74
N TRP A 329 12.63 4.89 -14.88
CA TRP A 329 11.32 4.27 -15.12
C TRP A 329 11.26 3.51 -16.44
N HIS A 330 10.35 2.53 -16.53
CA HIS A 330 10.07 1.74 -17.74
C HIS A 330 8.59 1.87 -18.15
N ASN A 331 8.33 2.07 -19.44
CA ASN A 331 7.00 2.34 -20.00
C ASN A 331 6.17 1.08 -20.32
N TRP A 332 6.63 -0.09 -19.88
CA TRP A 332 6.02 -1.39 -20.19
C TRP A 332 5.98 -1.74 -21.69
N GLY A 333 6.87 -1.16 -22.51
CA GLY A 333 6.90 -1.37 -23.96
C GLY A 333 5.89 -0.54 -24.74
N ASP A 334 5.16 0.38 -24.06
CA ASP A 334 4.13 1.21 -24.65
C ASP A 334 4.51 2.71 -24.52
N PRO A 335 4.90 3.37 -25.62
CA PRO A 335 5.29 4.78 -25.61
C PRO A 335 4.20 5.73 -25.09
N TYR A 336 2.91 5.38 -25.22
CA TYR A 336 1.83 6.22 -24.71
C TYR A 336 1.82 6.33 -23.18
N ARG A 337 2.52 5.41 -22.48
CA ARG A 337 2.68 5.43 -21.02
C ARG A 337 3.84 6.31 -20.55
N GLU A 338 4.67 6.82 -21.46
CA GLU A 338 5.77 7.74 -21.12
C GLU A 338 5.28 9.15 -20.81
N ILE A 339 4.13 9.55 -21.36
CA ILE A 339 3.62 10.93 -21.36
C ILE A 339 3.47 11.51 -19.93
N TRP A 340 3.34 10.64 -18.92
CA TRP A 340 3.19 11.01 -17.51
C TRP A 340 4.41 10.71 -16.63
N THR A 341 5.50 10.16 -17.19
CA THR A 341 6.76 9.93 -16.45
C THR A 341 7.59 11.21 -16.32
N GLN A 342 7.09 12.19 -15.59
CA GLN A 342 7.89 13.36 -15.21
C GLN A 342 8.69 13.04 -13.94
N THR A 343 9.99 12.74 -14.11
CA THR A 343 10.90 12.68 -12.95
C THR A 343 11.25 14.11 -12.52
N GLN A 344 10.44 14.70 -11.65
CA GLN A 344 10.77 15.98 -10.99
C GLN A 344 11.80 15.74 -9.87
N LYS A 345 13.09 15.63 -10.21
CA LYS A 345 14.18 15.57 -9.21
C LYS A 345 14.34 16.94 -8.53
N GLN A 346 13.62 17.19 -7.44
CA GLN A 346 13.97 18.29 -6.53
C GLN A 346 15.19 17.88 -5.69
N LYS A 347 16.40 18.19 -6.19
CA LYS A 347 17.63 18.10 -5.38
C LYS A 347 17.60 19.19 -4.31
N GLN A 348 17.28 18.85 -3.07
CA GLN A 348 17.68 19.68 -1.93
C GLN A 348 19.20 19.58 -1.78
N LYS A 349 19.93 20.57 -2.31
CA LYS A 349 21.33 20.77 -1.96
C LYS A 349 21.39 21.08 -0.46
N ARG A 350 21.82 20.13 0.35
CA ARG A 350 22.35 20.42 1.69
C ARG A 350 23.55 21.34 1.49
N LYS A 351 23.37 22.64 1.69
CA LYS A 351 24.49 23.55 1.94
C LYS A 351 25.04 23.15 3.32
N GLN A 352 26.15 22.42 3.34
CA GLN A 352 27.01 22.43 4.51
C GLN A 352 27.50 23.87 4.66
N LYS A 353 27.20 24.47 5.80
CA LYS A 353 27.85 25.67 6.32
C LYS A 353 28.40 25.32 7.68
#